data_AF-A0A5B6VDZ4-F1
#
_entry.id   AF-A0A5B6VDZ4-F1
#
_cell.length_a   1.000
_cell.length_b   1.000
_cell.length_c   1.000
_cell.angle_alpha   90.00
_cell.angle_beta   90.00
_cell.angle_gamma   90.00
#
_symmetry.space_group_name_H-M   'P 1'
#
loop_
_entity.id
_entity.type
_entity.pdbx_description
1 polymer ?
#
loop_
_entity_poly.entity_id
_entity_poly.type
_entity_poly.pdbx_seq_one_letter_code
_entity_poly.pdbx_strand_id
1 'polypeptide(L)'
;MPMPAHSLLCIRDKLATTIEGISHDKESKIVLLIFDYEFFKMKLGESTDEMPSKFIDIINELKALKKTYSNKEMVKKLLNNLPKE
;
A
#
# COMPACT_ATOMS: atom_id res chain seq x y z
N MET A 1 -12.79 -0.30 -25.57
CA MET A 1 -11.64 -1.22 -25.45
C MET A 1 -11.15 -1.16 -24.00
N PRO A 2 -11.23 -2.25 -23.22
CA PRO A 2 -10.74 -2.27 -21.85
C PRO A 2 -9.22 -2.34 -21.86
N MET A 3 -8.58 -1.38 -21.21
CA MET A 3 -7.12 -1.30 -21.09
C MET A 3 -6.60 -2.47 -20.25
N PRO A 4 -5.59 -3.23 -20.70
CA PRO A 4 -5.10 -4.40 -19.99
C PRO A 4 -4.34 -3.98 -18.72
N ALA A 5 -4.64 -4.67 -17.61
CA ALA A 5 -4.04 -4.49 -16.28
C ALA A 5 -2.50 -4.74 -16.22
N HIS A 6 -1.83 -4.88 -17.36
CA HIS A 6 -0.42 -5.20 -17.51
C HIS A 6 0.51 -3.97 -17.34
N SER A 7 -0.03 -2.74 -17.36
CA SER A 7 0.80 -1.52 -17.22
C SER A 7 1.15 -1.15 -15.77
N LEU A 8 0.36 -1.58 -14.78
CA LEU A 8 0.61 -1.22 -13.37
C LEU A 8 1.81 -1.98 -12.79
N LEU A 9 2.02 -3.23 -13.22
CA LEU A 9 3.16 -4.04 -12.78
C LEU A 9 4.49 -3.43 -13.26
N CYS A 10 4.51 -2.89 -14.49
CA CYS A 10 5.68 -2.22 -15.05
C CYS A 10 6.02 -0.93 -14.29
N ILE A 11 5.02 -0.18 -13.84
CA ILE A 11 5.24 1.02 -13.00
C ILE A 11 5.86 0.64 -11.66
N ARG A 12 5.38 -0.45 -11.03
CA ARG A 12 5.96 -0.98 -9.79
C ARG A 12 7.41 -1.39 -9.96
N ASP A 13 7.71 -2.22 -10.95
CA ASP A 13 9.06 -2.76 -11.16
C ASP A 13 10.07 -1.64 -11.46
N LYS A 14 9.65 -0.63 -12.22
CA LYS A 14 10.47 0.54 -12.56
C LYS A 14 10.70 1.49 -11.37
N LEU A 15 9.71 1.61 -10.49
CA LEU A 15 9.85 2.33 -9.22
C LEU A 15 10.79 1.56 -8.27
N ALA A 16 10.62 0.24 -8.15
CA ALA A 16 11.47 -0.61 -7.34
C ALA A 16 12.95 -0.53 -7.78
N THR A 17 13.22 -0.59 -9.08
CA THR A 17 14.60 -0.44 -9.63
C THR A 17 15.17 0.96 -9.43
N THR A 18 14.34 2.01 -9.37
CA THR A 18 14.80 3.37 -9.06
C THR A 18 15.14 3.51 -7.56
N ILE A 19 14.41 2.81 -6.69
CA ILE A 19 14.61 2.80 -5.24
C ILE A 19 15.82 1.93 -4.84
N GLU A 20 16.11 0.87 -5.59
CA GLU A 20 17.31 0.02 -5.40
C GLU A 20 18.64 0.81 -5.45
N GLY A 21 18.66 2.01 -6.04
CA GLY A 21 19.82 2.91 -6.03
C GLY A 21 19.84 3.95 -4.89
N ILE A 22 18.73 4.11 -4.15
CA ILE A 22 18.60 5.13 -3.09
C ILE A 22 18.98 4.48 -1.76
N SER A 23 20.26 4.59 -1.43
CA SER A 23 20.82 4.11 -0.16
C SER A 23 20.33 4.98 1.01
N HIS A 24 19.22 4.60 1.64
CA HIS A 24 18.86 5.03 3.00
C HIS A 24 17.76 4.12 3.55
N ASP A 25 18.13 3.17 4.42
CA ASP A 25 17.29 2.11 5.03
C ASP A 25 15.86 2.53 5.43
N LYS A 26 15.70 3.79 5.86
CA LYS A 26 14.43 4.34 6.32
C LYS A 26 13.57 4.89 5.19
N GLU A 27 14.15 5.57 4.20
CA GLU A 27 13.39 6.16 3.09
C GLU A 27 12.90 5.10 2.13
N SER A 28 13.73 4.12 1.78
CA SER A 28 13.32 3.00 0.92
C SER A 28 12.22 2.18 1.59
N LYS A 29 12.28 1.99 2.92
CA LYS A 29 11.22 1.34 3.68
C LYS A 29 9.92 2.16 3.72
N ILE A 30 10.01 3.49 3.91
CA ILE A 30 8.84 4.37 3.81
C ILE A 30 8.21 4.25 2.43
N VAL A 31 8.99 4.35 1.35
CA VAL A 31 8.45 4.28 -0.01
C VAL A 31 7.80 2.93 -0.30
N LEU A 32 8.41 1.83 0.17
CA LEU A 32 7.82 0.50 0.05
C LEU A 32 6.49 0.40 0.80
N LEU A 33 6.42 0.87 2.04
CA LEU A 33 5.18 0.89 2.82
C LEU A 33 4.11 1.82 2.23
N ILE A 34 4.51 2.95 1.65
CA ILE A 34 3.60 3.83 0.90
C ILE A 34 3.05 3.09 -0.31
N PHE A 35 3.89 2.32 -1.01
CA PHE A 35 3.47 1.51 -2.14
C PHE A 35 2.49 0.41 -1.70
N ASP A 36 2.81 -0.33 -0.65
CA ASP A 36 1.89 -1.32 -0.06
C ASP A 36 0.58 -0.69 0.40
N TYR A 37 0.60 0.51 0.96
CA TYR A 37 -0.59 1.28 1.34
C TYR A 37 -1.41 1.74 0.12
N GLU A 38 -0.75 2.26 -0.93
CA GLU A 38 -1.38 2.74 -2.16
C GLU A 38 -2.06 1.61 -2.93
N PHE A 39 -1.38 0.46 -3.01
CA PHE A 39 -1.83 -0.73 -3.72
C PHE A 39 -2.51 -1.76 -2.80
N PHE A 40 -2.76 -1.40 -1.54
CA PHE A 40 -3.45 -2.25 -0.58
C PHE A 40 -4.81 -2.61 -1.15
N LYS A 41 -5.13 -3.89 -1.21
CA LYS A 41 -6.42 -4.43 -1.65
C LYS A 41 -6.68 -5.73 -0.91
N MET A 42 -7.94 -6.02 -0.62
CA MET A 42 -8.31 -7.33 -0.09
C MET A 42 -7.94 -8.41 -1.11
N LYS A 43 -7.16 -9.42 -0.71
CA LYS A 43 -6.93 -10.58 -1.57
C LYS A 43 -8.15 -11.49 -1.54
N LEU A 44 -8.35 -12.18 -2.66
CA LEU A 44 -9.39 -13.19 -2.79
C LEU A 44 -9.13 -14.31 -1.76
N GLY A 45 -10.02 -14.45 -0.76
CA GLY A 45 -9.88 -15.42 0.32
C GLY A 45 -9.23 -14.90 1.61
N GLU A 46 -8.87 -13.62 1.70
CA GLU A 46 -8.57 -13.01 3.01
C GLU A 46 -9.86 -12.82 3.80
N SER A 47 -9.79 -13.00 5.12
CA SER A 47 -10.93 -12.73 6.00
C SER A 47 -11.16 -11.22 6.13
N THR A 48 -12.42 -10.82 6.32
CA THR A 48 -12.81 -9.42 6.57
C THR A 48 -12.17 -8.83 7.83
N ASP A 49 -11.67 -9.69 8.73
CA ASP A 49 -10.94 -9.30 9.95
C ASP A 49 -9.41 -9.18 9.71
N GLU A 50 -8.85 -10.02 8.83
CA GLU A 50 -7.41 -10.01 8.52
C GLU A 50 -7.00 -8.82 7.65
N MET A 51 -7.86 -8.41 6.72
CA MET A 51 -7.62 -7.29 5.82
C MET A 51 -7.41 -5.95 6.58
N PRO A 52 -8.29 -5.52 7.50
CA PRO A 52 -8.07 -4.32 8.29
C PRO A 52 -6.88 -4.46 9.26
N SER A 53 -6.60 -5.66 9.79
CA SER A 53 -5.42 -5.86 10.66
C SER A 53 -4.11 -5.53 9.94
N LYS A 54 -3.91 -6.05 8.72
CA LYS A 54 -2.71 -5.77 7.91
C LYS A 54 -2.59 -4.30 7.52
N PHE A 55 -3.72 -3.65 7.26
CA PHE A 55 -3.74 -2.21 6.99
C PHE A 55 -3.26 -1.41 8.21
N ILE A 56 -3.70 -1.78 9.41
CA ILE A 56 -3.26 -1.14 10.65
C ILE A 56 -1.76 -1.37 10.89
N ASP A 57 -1.24 -2.57 10.61
CA ASP A 57 0.19 -2.85 10.71
C ASP A 57 1.03 -1.93 9.80
N ILE A 58 0.65 -1.76 8.53
CA ILE A 58 1.32 -0.84 7.59
C ILE A 58 1.30 0.60 8.12
N ILE A 59 0.16 1.05 8.66
CA ILE A 59 0.03 2.39 9.24
C ILE A 59 0.92 2.55 10.48
N ASN A 60 1.02 1.53 11.33
CA ASN A 60 1.87 1.54 12.51
C ASN A 60 3.35 1.63 12.12
N GLU A 61 3.79 0.89 11.09
CA GLU A 61 5.15 1.00 10.57
C GLU A 61 5.44 2.37 9.95
N LEU A 62 4.51 2.91 9.16
CA LEU A 62 4.62 4.27 8.60
C LEU A 62 4.72 5.32 9.72
N LYS A 63 3.91 5.17 10.78
CA LYS A 63 3.95 6.04 11.96
C LYS A 63 5.29 5.96 12.70
N ALA A 64 5.87 4.76 12.83
CA ALA A 64 7.21 4.58 13.40
C ALA A 64 8.30 5.28 12.57
N LEU A 65 8.09 5.40 11.26
CA LEU A 65 8.97 6.11 10.33
C LEU A 65 8.64 7.60 10.19
N LYS A 66 7.84 8.17 11.12
CA LYS A 66 7.36 9.56 11.13
C LYS A 66 6.49 9.95 9.92
N LYS A 67 5.91 8.97 9.22
CA LYS A 67 4.92 9.19 8.17
C LYS A 67 3.53 8.90 8.72
N THR A 68 2.76 9.97 8.98
CA THR A 68 1.39 9.84 9.50
C THR A 68 0.37 10.18 8.42
N TYR A 69 -0.72 9.42 8.38
CA TYR A 69 -1.89 9.73 7.56
C TYR A 69 -3.00 10.28 8.44
N SER A 70 -3.93 11.02 7.85
CA SER A 70 -5.14 11.43 8.57
C SER A 70 -6.13 10.26 8.66
N ASN A 71 -6.83 10.12 9.78
CA ASN A 71 -7.86 9.08 9.95
C ASN A 71 -8.88 9.06 8.80
N LYS A 72 -9.25 10.25 8.28
CA LYS A 72 -10.15 10.38 7.14
C LYS A 72 -9.62 9.70 5.86
N GLU A 73 -8.33 9.88 5.58
CA GLU A 73 -7.66 9.28 4.41
C GLU A 73 -7.59 7.76 4.56
N MET A 74 -7.21 7.31 5.75
CA MET A 74 -7.12 5.89 6.10
C MET A 74 -8.48 5.19 5.96
N VAL A 75 -9.53 5.74 6.58
CA VAL A 75 -10.89 5.18 6.52
C VAL A 75 -11.41 5.17 5.10
N LYS A 76 -11.19 6.23 4.32
CA LYS A 76 -11.57 6.27 2.91
C LYS A 76 -10.88 5.18 2.09
N LYS A 77 -9.58 4.94 2.33
CA LYS A 77 -8.81 3.90 1.64
C LYS A 77 -9.31 2.50 2.04
N LEU A 78 -9.57 2.27 3.32
CA LEU A 78 -10.13 1.01 3.81
C LEU A 78 -11.50 0.73 3.17
N LEU A 79 -12.41 1.72 3.20
CA LEU A 79 -13.74 1.60 2.59
C LEU A 79 -13.70 1.35 1.08
N ASN A 80 -12.73 1.91 0.36
CA ASN A 80 -12.55 1.64 -1.07
C ASN A 80 -12.05 0.22 -1.38
N ASN A 81 -11.37 -0.40 -0.43
CA ASN A 81 -10.76 -1.73 -0.59
C ASN A 81 -11.62 -2.86 0.00
N LEU A 82 -12.67 -2.52 0.74
CA LEU A 82 -13.67 -3.48 1.17
C LEU A 82 -14.54 -3.90 -0.02
N PRO A 83 -14.86 -5.20 -0.15
CA PRO A 83 -15.88 -5.64 -1.08
C PRO A 83 -17.19 -4.97 -0.70
N LYS A 84 -17.78 -4.25 -1.65
CA LYS A 84 -19.16 -3.78 -1.49
C LYS A 84 -20.06 -5.02 -1.55
N GLU A 85 -20.73 -5.32 -0.45
CA GLU A 85 -21.90 -6.22 -0.46
C GLU A 85 -22.93 -5.78 -1.49
#